data_AF-X0XXT3-F1
#
_entry.id   AF-X0XXT3-F1
#
_cell.length_a   1.000
_cell.length_b   1.000
_cell.length_c   1.000
_cell.angle_alpha   90.00
_cell.angle_beta   90.00
_cell.angle_gamma   90.00
#
_symmetry.space_group_name_H-M   'P 1'
#
loop_
_entity.id
_entity.type
_entity.pdbx_description
1 polymer ?
#
loop_
_entity_poly.entity_id
_entity_poly.type
_entity_poly.pdbx_seq_one_letter_code
_entity_poly.pdbx_strand_id
1 'polypeptide(L)'
;TYWLRMMFVQERGDELFLGSAVPRYWLADGKHCGIENARTYFGPMSVKYESQADEGRIQMTIDPPRRNPPKRILVRFRHPDGRRMTRCQVNGRAYNRFAPAKELVVLTQCRKPTRIIAYYD
;
A
#
# COMPACT_ATOMS: atom_id res chain seq x y z
N THR A 1 -3.81 -2.43 -20.82
CA THR A 1 -4.28 -1.16 -20.23
C THR A 1 -3.24 -0.62 -19.25
N TYR A 2 -2.42 0.35 -19.68
CA TYR A 2 -1.31 0.91 -18.88
C TYR A 2 -1.81 1.78 -17.71
N TRP A 3 -2.93 2.49 -17.89
CA TRP A 3 -3.51 3.40 -16.90
C TRP A 3 -3.85 2.72 -15.57
N LEU A 4 -4.41 1.50 -15.61
CA LEU A 4 -4.77 0.75 -14.40
C LEU A 4 -3.53 0.39 -13.56
N ARG A 5 -2.42 0.03 -14.20
CA ARG A 5 -1.14 -0.21 -13.49
C ARG A 5 -0.70 1.04 -12.73
N MET A 6 -0.78 2.21 -13.36
CA MET A 6 -0.36 3.49 -12.75
C MET A 6 -1.20 3.89 -11.53
N MET A 7 -2.43 3.37 -11.38
CA MET A 7 -3.23 3.58 -10.18
C MET A 7 -2.61 2.91 -8.96
N PHE A 8 -2.03 1.73 -9.18
CA PHE A 8 -1.42 0.92 -8.13
C PHE A 8 0.07 1.14 -7.97
N VAL A 9 0.83 1.39 -9.04
CA VAL A 9 2.30 1.34 -9.04
C VAL A 9 2.88 2.52 -9.80
N GLN A 10 3.75 3.27 -9.12
CA GLN A 10 4.50 4.36 -9.73
C GLN A 10 5.96 4.33 -9.26
N GLU A 11 6.87 4.23 -10.22
CA GLU A 11 8.30 4.36 -10.00
C GLU A 11 8.70 5.85 -10.03
N ARG A 12 9.36 6.34 -8.97
CA ARG A 12 9.81 7.74 -8.88
C ARG A 12 11.26 7.76 -8.39
N GLY A 13 12.19 7.82 -9.34
CA GLY A 13 13.63 7.66 -9.04
C GLY A 13 13.88 6.33 -8.34
N ASP A 14 14.47 6.38 -7.14
CA ASP A 14 14.78 5.20 -6.33
C ASP A 14 13.63 4.74 -5.41
N GLU A 15 12.46 5.37 -5.51
CA GLU A 15 11.30 5.10 -4.67
C GLU A 15 10.17 4.43 -5.46
N LEU A 16 9.44 3.56 -4.77
CA LEU A 16 8.27 2.87 -5.30
C LEU A 16 7.02 3.32 -4.56
N PHE A 17 6.10 3.97 -5.28
CA PHE A 17 4.84 4.44 -4.74
C PHE A 17 3.74 3.45 -5.08
N LEU A 18 2.99 3.04 -4.05
CA LEU A 18 1.92 2.06 -4.16
C LEU A 18 0.58 2.65 -3.74
N GLY A 19 -0.47 2.37 -4.52
CA GLY A 19 -1.84 2.81 -4.23
C GLY A 19 -2.08 4.32 -4.35
N SER A 20 -1.16 5.07 -4.95
CA SER A 20 -1.21 6.54 -4.98
C SER A 20 -2.49 7.10 -5.60
N ALA A 21 -3.05 6.38 -6.58
CA ALA A 21 -4.25 6.75 -7.32
C ALA A 21 -5.36 5.68 -7.23
N VAL A 22 -5.29 4.78 -6.24
CA VAL A 22 -6.43 3.89 -5.92
C VAL A 22 -7.61 4.77 -5.47
N PRO A 23 -8.80 4.64 -6.08
CA PRO A 23 -9.97 5.41 -5.69
C PRO A 23 -10.47 5.01 -4.31
N ARG A 24 -10.99 5.97 -3.54
CA ARG A 24 -11.53 5.73 -2.19
C ARG A 24 -12.64 4.66 -2.20
N TYR A 25 -13.54 4.70 -3.19
CA TYR A 25 -14.64 3.75 -3.29
C TYR A 25 -14.20 2.30 -3.60
N TRP A 26 -12.97 2.07 -4.05
CA TRP A 26 -12.40 0.71 -4.17
C TRP A 26 -11.96 0.15 -2.83
N LEU A 27 -11.83 1.02 -1.82
CA LEU A 27 -11.52 0.70 -0.44
C LEU A 27 -12.75 0.91 0.47
N ALA A 28 -13.96 0.97 -0.09
CA ALA A 28 -15.19 0.88 0.69
C ALA A 28 -15.21 -0.45 1.48
N ASP A 29 -16.01 -0.51 2.54
CA ASP A 29 -16.09 -1.70 3.38
C ASP A 29 -16.40 -2.98 2.57
N GLY A 30 -15.75 -4.09 2.94
CA GLY A 30 -15.85 -5.38 2.27
C GLY A 30 -15.21 -5.45 0.87
N LYS A 31 -14.67 -4.34 0.35
CA LYS A 31 -14.01 -4.32 -0.97
C LYS A 31 -12.57 -4.81 -0.90
N HIS A 32 -12.12 -5.34 -2.03
CA HIS A 32 -10.72 -5.69 -2.27
C HIS A 32 -10.32 -5.23 -3.67
N CYS A 33 -9.05 -4.87 -3.83
CA CYS A 33 -8.47 -4.52 -5.13
C CYS A 33 -6.97 -4.79 -5.10
N GLY A 34 -6.34 -4.90 -6.26
CA GLY A 34 -4.91 -5.20 -6.32
C GLY A 34 -4.40 -5.28 -7.74
N ILE A 35 -3.09 -5.55 -7.84
CA ILE A 35 -2.44 -5.88 -9.09
C ILE A 35 -1.44 -6.99 -8.82
N GLU A 36 -1.42 -7.97 -9.72
CA GLU A 36 -0.53 -9.12 -9.63
C GLU A 36 0.52 -9.06 -10.74
N ASN A 37 1.73 -9.50 -10.41
CA ASN A 37 2.85 -9.63 -11.33
C ASN A 37 3.12 -8.34 -12.15
N ALA A 38 2.93 -7.19 -11.51
CA ALA A 38 3.19 -5.89 -12.08
C ALA A 38 4.67 -5.75 -12.40
N ARG A 39 5.00 -5.54 -13.67
CA ARG A 39 6.37 -5.25 -14.09
C ARG A 39 6.74 -3.82 -13.65
N THR A 40 7.85 -3.71 -12.94
CA THR A 40 8.45 -2.43 -12.54
C THR A 40 9.93 -2.38 -12.90
N TYR A 41 10.53 -1.20 -12.80
CA TYR A 41 12.00 -1.05 -12.86
C TYR A 41 12.71 -1.94 -11.81
N PHE A 42 12.13 -2.04 -10.62
CA PHE A 42 12.70 -2.78 -9.49
C PHE A 42 12.55 -4.31 -9.61
N GLY A 43 11.71 -4.78 -10.53
CA GLY A 43 11.37 -6.20 -10.73
C GLY A 43 9.85 -6.43 -10.72
N PRO A 44 9.39 -7.68 -10.94
CA PRO A 44 7.99 -8.04 -10.79
C PRO A 44 7.56 -7.93 -9.32
N MET A 45 6.30 -7.56 -9.10
CA MET A 45 5.73 -7.45 -7.75
C MET A 45 4.21 -7.64 -7.77
N SER A 46 3.61 -7.90 -6.61
CA SER A 46 2.16 -8.01 -6.46
C SER A 46 1.68 -7.29 -5.21
N VAL A 47 0.47 -6.74 -5.26
CA VAL A 47 -0.19 -6.11 -4.11
C VAL A 47 -1.68 -6.41 -4.09
N LYS A 48 -2.23 -6.54 -2.88
CA LYS A 48 -3.66 -6.68 -2.64
C LYS A 48 -4.05 -5.83 -1.45
N TYR A 49 -5.13 -5.07 -1.59
CA TYR A 49 -5.82 -4.36 -0.51
C TYR A 49 -7.08 -5.13 -0.14
N GLU A 50 -7.38 -5.16 1.15
CA GLU A 50 -8.60 -5.73 1.74
C GLU A 50 -9.12 -4.71 2.75
N SER A 51 -10.31 -4.18 2.50
CA SER A 51 -10.91 -3.12 3.32
C SER A 51 -11.92 -3.69 4.30
N GLN A 52 -11.74 -3.33 5.56
CA GLN A 52 -12.67 -3.53 6.67
C GLN A 52 -12.85 -2.15 7.33
N ALA A 53 -13.28 -1.19 6.51
CA ALA A 53 -13.34 0.22 6.87
C ALA A 53 -14.32 0.47 8.03
N ASP A 54 -15.40 -0.32 8.11
CA ASP A 54 -16.37 -0.22 9.21
C ASP A 54 -15.77 -0.74 10.53
N GLU A 55 -14.78 -1.64 10.46
CA GLU A 55 -13.94 -2.06 11.59
C GLU A 55 -12.72 -1.15 11.81
N GLY A 56 -12.67 0.01 11.14
CA GLY A 56 -11.60 1.00 11.28
C GLY A 56 -10.24 0.51 10.78
N ARG A 57 -10.19 -0.40 9.78
CA ARG A 57 -8.89 -0.87 9.25
C ARG A 57 -8.89 -1.18 7.76
N ILE A 58 -7.73 -0.96 7.14
CA ILE A 58 -7.44 -1.38 5.77
C ILE A 58 -6.14 -2.18 5.78
N GLN A 59 -6.20 -3.40 5.26
CA GLN A 59 -5.06 -4.28 5.11
C GLN A 59 -4.49 -4.21 3.71
N MET A 60 -3.18 -4.35 3.60
CA MET A 60 -2.51 -4.62 2.33
C MET A 60 -1.48 -5.74 2.50
N THR A 61 -1.41 -6.64 1.53
CA THR A 61 -0.27 -7.53 1.33
C THR A 61 0.55 -7.08 0.14
N ILE A 62 1.86 -7.15 0.27
CA ILE A 62 2.82 -6.86 -0.80
C ILE A 62 3.78 -8.03 -0.95
N ASP A 63 3.94 -8.53 -2.18
CA ASP A 63 5.13 -9.28 -2.57
C ASP A 63 6.09 -8.32 -3.30
N PRO A 64 7.16 -7.85 -2.63
CA PRO A 64 7.97 -6.75 -3.14
C PRO A 64 8.90 -7.18 -4.28
N PRO A 65 9.31 -6.23 -5.13
CA PRO A 65 10.28 -6.51 -6.17
C PRO A 65 11.67 -6.79 -5.58
N ARG A 66 12.40 -7.76 -6.14
CA ARG A 66 13.69 -8.25 -5.60
C ARG A 66 14.90 -8.01 -6.51
N ARG A 67 14.69 -7.76 -7.80
CA ARG A 67 15.78 -7.64 -8.80
C ARG A 67 16.68 -6.44 -8.49
N ASN A 68 16.08 -5.25 -8.48
CA ASN A 68 16.73 -4.00 -8.12
C ASN A 68 15.85 -3.38 -7.02
N PRO A 69 15.98 -3.75 -5.75
CA PRO A 69 15.05 -3.32 -4.70
C PRO A 69 15.05 -1.79 -4.54
N PRO A 70 13.89 -1.14 -4.41
CA PRO A 70 13.81 0.30 -4.19
C PRO A 70 14.41 0.70 -2.84
N LYS A 71 14.90 1.94 -2.72
CA LYS A 71 15.36 2.48 -1.43
C LYS A 71 14.23 2.48 -0.41
N ARG A 72 13.02 2.85 -0.84
CA ARG A 72 11.81 2.92 -0.02
C ARG A 72 10.58 2.55 -0.83
N ILE A 73 9.61 1.93 -0.16
CA ILE A 73 8.27 1.69 -0.70
C ILE A 73 7.30 2.56 0.10
N LEU A 74 6.56 3.43 -0.59
CA LEU A 74 5.55 4.32 0.00
C LEU A 74 4.18 3.77 -0.34
N VAL A 75 3.48 3.27 0.67
CA VAL A 75 2.18 2.63 0.52
C VAL A 75 1.08 3.57 0.99
N ARG A 76 0.10 3.84 0.12
CA ARG A 76 -1.02 4.74 0.45
C ARG A 76 -2.28 3.97 0.81
N PHE A 77 -2.88 4.30 1.96
CA PHE A 77 -4.14 3.72 2.44
C PHE A 77 -5.23 4.80 2.57
N ARG A 78 -6.06 4.93 1.54
CA ARG A 78 -7.06 5.99 1.45
C ARG A 78 -8.39 5.51 2.03
N HIS A 79 -8.69 5.88 3.28
CA HIS A 79 -9.98 5.54 3.89
C HIS A 79 -11.15 6.01 3.00
N PRO A 80 -12.23 5.24 2.80
CA PRO A 80 -13.33 5.63 1.92
C PRO A 80 -13.89 7.02 2.26
N ASP A 81 -14.09 7.30 3.55
CA ASP A 81 -14.60 8.59 4.06
C ASP A 81 -13.50 9.61 4.41
N GLY A 82 -12.23 9.32 4.10
CA GLY A 82 -11.13 10.21 4.43
C GLY A 82 -10.78 10.31 5.93
N ARG A 83 -11.21 9.32 6.74
CA ARG A 83 -10.79 9.23 8.15
C ARG A 83 -9.27 9.21 8.28
N ARG A 84 -8.79 9.80 9.37
CA ARG A 84 -7.36 9.95 9.63
C ARG A 84 -6.77 8.63 10.09
N MET A 85 -5.62 8.25 9.51
CA MET A 85 -4.86 7.09 9.97
C MET A 85 -4.27 7.37 11.36
N THR A 86 -4.52 6.48 12.32
CA THR A 86 -4.15 6.68 13.73
C THR A 86 -2.97 5.81 14.14
N ARG A 87 -2.88 4.58 13.62
CA ARG A 87 -1.74 3.68 13.79
C ARG A 87 -1.55 2.79 12.57
N CYS A 88 -0.38 2.14 12.48
CA CYS A 88 -0.19 1.05 11.55
C CYS A 88 0.58 -0.12 12.16
N GLN A 89 0.40 -1.30 11.57
CA GLN A 89 1.14 -2.50 11.88
C GLN A 89 1.83 -3.04 10.62
N VAL A 90 3.01 -3.61 10.79
CA VAL A 90 3.75 -4.35 9.76
C VAL A 90 4.06 -5.74 10.32
N ASN A 91 3.59 -6.78 9.63
CA ASN A 91 3.71 -8.18 10.05
C ASN A 91 3.25 -8.41 11.51
N GLY A 92 2.15 -7.77 11.91
CA GLY A 92 1.55 -7.88 13.25
C GLY A 92 2.26 -7.06 14.33
N ARG A 93 3.33 -6.33 14.02
CA ARG A 93 4.05 -5.48 14.97
C ARG A 93 3.69 -4.01 14.74
N ALA A 94 3.60 -3.24 15.82
CA ALA A 94 3.42 -1.79 15.73
C ALA A 94 4.53 -1.16 14.87
N TYR A 95 4.15 -0.21 14.02
CA TYR A 95 5.08 0.42 13.09
C TYR A 95 4.88 1.94 13.11
N ASN A 96 5.98 2.70 13.17
CA ASN A 96 5.93 4.14 13.41
C ASN A 96 6.33 5.00 12.20
N ARG A 97 6.75 4.38 11.08
CA ARG A 97 7.08 5.11 9.85
C ARG A 97 5.84 5.30 8.98
N PHE A 98 4.90 6.11 9.47
CA PHE A 98 3.70 6.50 8.74
C PHE A 98 3.43 8.00 8.87
N ALA A 99 2.71 8.55 7.91
CA ALA A 99 2.36 9.96 7.83
C ALA A 99 0.84 10.10 7.69
N PRO A 100 0.11 10.30 8.81
CA PRO A 100 -1.36 10.39 8.83
C PRO A 100 -1.94 11.36 7.80
N ALA A 101 -1.37 12.58 7.72
CA ALA A 101 -1.84 13.62 6.81
C ALA A 101 -1.67 13.27 5.32
N LYS A 102 -0.76 12.34 5.01
CA LYS A 102 -0.51 11.87 3.64
C LYS A 102 -1.16 10.51 3.36
N GLU A 103 -1.77 9.87 4.37
CA GLU A 103 -2.31 8.51 4.29
C GLU A 103 -1.23 7.48 3.88
N LEU A 104 0.03 7.69 4.27
CA LEU A 104 1.18 6.90 3.80
C LEU A 104 1.83 6.07 4.92
N VAL A 105 2.21 4.83 4.60
CA VAL A 105 3.16 4.01 5.35
C VAL A 105 4.43 3.86 4.53
N VAL A 106 5.59 4.01 5.15
CA VAL A 106 6.89 3.94 4.47
C VAL A 106 7.65 2.70 4.91
N LEU A 107 7.87 1.77 4.00
CA LEU A 107 8.70 0.59 4.23
C LEU A 107 10.12 0.81 3.72
N THR A 108 11.09 0.40 4.53
CA THR A 108 12.51 0.32 4.18
C THR A 108 12.93 -1.15 4.13
N GLN A 109 13.79 -1.53 3.19
CA GLN A 109 14.34 -2.90 3.07
C GLN A 109 13.27 -4.02 2.95
N CYS A 110 12.10 -3.72 2.39
CA CYS A 110 11.03 -4.70 2.17
C CYS A 110 11.40 -5.66 1.03
N ARG A 111 11.86 -6.88 1.39
CA ARG A 111 12.32 -7.90 0.41
C ARG A 111 11.52 -9.20 0.47
N LYS A 112 10.68 -9.36 1.48
CA LYS A 112 9.83 -10.53 1.71
C LYS A 112 8.36 -10.12 1.65
N PRO A 113 7.45 -11.06 1.36
CA PRO A 113 6.03 -10.83 1.51
C PRO A 113 5.73 -10.18 2.86
N THR A 114 5.01 -9.05 2.81
CA THR A 114 4.78 -8.22 3.99
C THR A 114 3.30 -7.88 4.06
N ARG A 115 2.73 -7.99 5.27
CA ARG A 115 1.37 -7.58 5.58
C ARG A 115 1.41 -6.26 6.35
N ILE A 116 0.64 -5.30 5.89
CA ILE A 116 0.53 -3.97 6.48
C ILE A 116 -0.94 -3.75 6.82
N ILE A 117 -1.21 -3.18 8.00
CA ILE A 117 -2.57 -2.80 8.39
C ILE A 117 -2.52 -1.33 8.83
N ALA A 118 -3.32 -0.50 8.18
CA ALA A 118 -3.59 0.87 8.60
C ALA A 118 -4.89 0.88 9.42
N TYR A 119 -4.89 1.61 10.52
CA TYR A 119 -6.06 1.76 11.40
C TYR A 119 -6.53 3.20 11.42
N TYR A 120 -7.82 3.36 11.66
CA TYR A 120 -8.57 4.59 11.61
C TYR A 120 -9.54 4.64 12.78
N ASP A 121 -9.79 5.84 13.29
CA ASP A 121 -10.85 6.13 14.26
C ASP A 121 -11.99 6.84 13.51
#